data_AF-A0A150PXI4-F1
#
_entry.id   AF-A0A150PXI4-F1
#
_cell.length_a   1.000
_cell.length_b   1.000
_cell.length_c   1.000
_cell.angle_alpha   90.00
_cell.angle_beta   90.00
_cell.angle_gamma   90.00
#
_symmetry.space_group_name_H-M   'P 1'
#
loop_
_entity.id
_entity.type
_entity.pdbx_description
1 polymer ?
#
loop_
_entity_poly.entity_id
_entity_poly.type
_entity_poly.pdbx_seq_one_letter_code
_entity_poly.pdbx_strand_id
1 'polypeptide(L)'
;AGHLLISEIVVAPGAAEFIEIWNPTDTDVDLTNYYLSDNTIYYRIAEGKAWEPSGSAGTDFLVQFPAGTVIEAGKHLVLATHDGFELEYDRCADFALDSAPIPCGGDDVPPMLAPTNGALGAQSGGLLTGDGEMVILFEWDGTEGSPVKDVDYVIWGEELGNSEMAYKTGQRGYADDTSRNSQRSASVAGDRQSIARCSDREVGELLTEGNGISGHDETSEWLDVSFTVSSAPSPGEANDCE
;
A
#
# COMPACT_ATOMS: atom_id res chain seq x y z
N ALA A 1 13.34 1.17 9.68
CA ALA A 1 12.28 0.21 10.04
C ALA A 1 12.85 -1.19 9.92
N GLY A 2 12.31 -2.15 10.66
CA GLY A 2 12.77 -3.54 10.63
C GLY A 2 12.04 -4.41 9.60
N HIS A 3 11.26 -3.81 8.71
CA HIS A 3 10.34 -4.45 7.78
C HIS A 3 10.20 -3.64 6.49
N LEU A 4 9.40 -4.17 5.56
CA LEU A 4 9.01 -3.49 4.32
C LEU A 4 8.21 -2.22 4.61
N LEU A 5 8.32 -1.29 3.68
CA LEU A 5 7.77 0.05 3.76
C LEU A 5 7.07 0.42 2.45
N ILE A 6 5.93 1.09 2.50
CA ILE A 6 5.39 1.86 1.38
C ILE A 6 6.23 3.13 1.24
N SER A 7 6.99 3.24 0.16
CA SER A 7 7.96 4.34 -0.01
C SER A 7 7.46 5.48 -0.87
N GLU A 8 6.59 5.21 -1.84
CA GLU A 8 6.12 6.23 -2.77
C GLU A 8 4.73 5.89 -3.33
N ILE A 9 3.85 6.90 -3.41
CA ILE A 9 2.52 6.77 -4.00
C ILE A 9 2.28 7.96 -4.95
N VAL A 10 1.86 7.69 -6.18
CA VAL A 10 1.32 8.71 -7.10
C VAL A 10 -0.13 8.37 -7.38
N VAL A 11 -1.02 9.35 -7.23
CA VAL A 11 -2.48 9.18 -7.38
C VAL A 11 -3.04 9.87 -8.63
N ALA A 12 -2.24 10.68 -9.33
CA ALA A 12 -2.68 11.40 -10.51
C ALA A 12 -1.51 11.83 -11.41
N PRO A 13 -1.73 11.90 -12.74
CA PRO A 13 -2.89 11.37 -13.45
C PRO A 13 -2.90 9.84 -13.45
N GLY A 14 -3.98 9.20 -13.89
CA GLY A 14 -4.08 7.74 -13.94
C GLY A 14 -2.94 7.01 -14.64
N ALA A 15 -2.42 7.58 -15.73
CA ALA A 15 -1.26 7.02 -16.44
C ALA A 15 0.04 7.02 -15.61
N ALA A 16 0.10 7.83 -14.56
CA ALA A 16 1.22 7.98 -13.65
C ALA A 16 0.98 7.27 -12.31
N GLU A 17 -0.20 6.69 -12.10
CA GLU A 17 -0.60 6.14 -10.81
C GLU A 17 0.18 4.86 -10.47
N PHE A 18 0.83 4.87 -9.30
CA PHE A 18 1.59 3.73 -8.81
C PHE A 18 1.69 3.71 -7.28
N ILE A 19 2.02 2.53 -6.75
CA ILE A 19 2.44 2.30 -5.36
C ILE A 19 3.82 1.65 -5.39
N GLU A 20 4.73 2.11 -4.55
CA GLU A 20 6.05 1.54 -4.38
C GLU A 20 6.24 0.98 -2.96
N ILE A 21 6.87 -0.19 -2.90
CA ILE A 21 7.31 -0.84 -1.67
C ILE A 21 8.83 -0.89 -1.66
N TRP A 22 9.42 -0.54 -0.53
CA TRP A 22 10.84 -0.61 -0.25
C TRP A 22 11.14 -1.67 0.81
N ASN A 23 12.21 -2.44 0.59
CA ASN A 23 12.83 -3.26 1.61
C ASN A 23 14.07 -2.55 2.19
N PRO A 24 13.95 -1.81 3.32
CA PRO A 24 15.09 -1.15 3.95
C PRO A 24 16.01 -2.12 4.73
N THR A 25 15.64 -3.40 4.85
CA THR A 25 16.37 -4.37 5.67
C THR A 25 17.64 -4.88 4.97
N ASP A 26 18.46 -5.63 5.71
CA ASP A 26 19.68 -6.26 5.20
C ASP A 26 19.45 -7.70 4.68
N THR A 27 18.18 -8.11 4.55
CA THR A 27 17.79 -9.45 4.09
C THR A 27 16.71 -9.41 3.02
N ASP A 28 16.77 -10.36 2.11
CA ASP A 28 15.71 -10.57 1.12
C ASP A 28 14.40 -10.98 1.82
N VAL A 29 13.27 -10.45 1.35
CA VAL A 29 11.94 -10.74 1.89
C VAL A 29 11.09 -11.45 0.84
N ASP A 30 10.54 -12.61 1.21
CA ASP A 30 9.57 -13.36 0.40
C ASP A 30 8.17 -12.77 0.59
N LEU A 31 7.56 -12.31 -0.51
CA LEU A 31 6.27 -11.63 -0.55
C LEU A 31 5.08 -12.57 -0.68
N THR A 32 5.27 -13.89 -0.63
CA THR A 32 4.20 -14.89 -0.84
C THR A 32 2.99 -14.70 0.09
N ASN A 33 3.21 -14.24 1.32
CA ASN A 33 2.16 -14.00 2.32
C ASN A 33 1.87 -12.51 2.54
N TYR A 34 2.34 -11.65 1.64
CA TYR A 34 2.09 -10.20 1.70
C TYR A 34 0.96 -9.82 0.76
N TYR A 35 0.17 -8.86 1.21
CA TYR A 35 -1.04 -8.38 0.55
C TYR A 35 -1.06 -6.86 0.57
N LEU A 36 -1.73 -6.28 -0.41
CA LEU A 36 -1.92 -4.83 -0.53
C LEU A 36 -3.41 -4.52 -0.67
N SER A 37 -3.88 -3.49 0.02
CA SER A 37 -5.25 -3.00 -0.10
C SER A 37 -5.32 -1.49 0.12
N ASP A 38 -6.32 -0.85 -0.44
CA ASP A 38 -6.65 0.57 -0.28
C ASP A 38 -7.86 0.81 0.63
N ASN A 39 -8.34 -0.22 1.33
CA ASN A 39 -9.65 -0.17 1.93
C ASN A 39 -9.67 -0.66 3.39
N THR A 40 -10.37 0.09 4.24
CA THR A 40 -10.40 -0.05 5.71
C THR A 40 -10.73 -1.45 6.24
N ILE A 41 -11.47 -2.25 5.48
CA ILE A 41 -11.89 -3.60 5.89
C ILE A 41 -11.02 -4.72 5.31
N TYR A 42 -9.82 -4.43 4.81
CA TYR A 42 -8.86 -5.43 4.33
C TYR A 42 -8.71 -6.66 5.26
N TYR A 43 -8.69 -6.43 6.58
CA TYR A 43 -8.53 -7.47 7.61
C TYR A 43 -9.66 -8.52 7.61
N ARG A 44 -10.78 -8.24 6.93
CA ARG A 44 -11.90 -9.19 6.79
C ARG A 44 -11.64 -10.32 5.81
N ILE A 45 -10.55 -10.29 5.03
CA ILE A 45 -10.12 -11.45 4.24
C ILE A 45 -9.97 -12.71 5.10
N ALA A 46 -9.59 -12.53 6.37
CA ALA A 46 -9.48 -13.61 7.35
C ALA A 46 -10.82 -14.25 7.73
N GLU A 47 -11.98 -13.71 7.37
CA GLU A 47 -13.28 -14.25 7.77
C GLU A 47 -13.74 -15.48 6.96
N GLY A 48 -13.02 -15.85 5.91
CA GLY A 48 -13.39 -16.98 5.04
C GLY A 48 -14.62 -16.71 4.17
N LYS A 49 -14.89 -15.44 3.87
CA LYS A 49 -16.00 -14.99 3.00
C LYS A 49 -15.47 -13.99 2.00
N ALA A 50 -16.15 -13.89 0.87
CA ALA A 50 -15.87 -12.86 -0.13
C ALA A 50 -15.76 -11.49 0.54
N TRP A 51 -14.64 -10.82 0.31
CA TRP A 51 -14.37 -9.47 0.73
C TRP A 51 -15.25 -8.52 -0.09
N GLU A 52 -16.03 -7.71 0.61
CA GLU A 52 -16.95 -6.74 0.02
C GLU A 52 -16.50 -5.35 0.50
N PRO A 53 -15.70 -4.61 -0.28
CA PRO A 53 -15.14 -3.32 0.14
C PRO A 53 -16.24 -2.35 0.58
N SER A 54 -15.95 -1.55 1.59
CA SER A 54 -16.80 -0.41 1.94
C SER A 54 -16.46 0.77 1.05
N GLY A 55 -17.45 1.51 0.56
CA GLY A 55 -17.20 2.70 -0.26
C GLY A 55 -17.54 2.49 -1.73
N SER A 56 -16.66 2.94 -2.62
CA SER A 56 -16.90 3.04 -4.06
C SER A 56 -16.67 1.72 -4.77
N ALA A 57 -17.75 0.95 -4.96
CA ALA A 57 -17.68 -0.32 -5.67
C ALA A 57 -16.96 -0.22 -7.03
N GLY A 58 -15.85 -0.95 -7.17
CA GLY A 58 -15.14 -1.14 -8.42
C GLY A 58 -13.82 -0.39 -8.57
N THR A 59 -13.42 0.45 -7.60
CA THR A 59 -12.07 1.06 -7.51
C THR A 59 -11.22 0.38 -6.45
N ASP A 60 -11.81 -0.02 -5.33
CA ASP A 60 -11.10 -0.66 -4.22
C ASP A 60 -10.43 -2.00 -4.61
N PHE A 61 -9.28 -2.29 -4.01
CA PHE A 61 -8.54 -3.53 -4.19
C PHE A 61 -8.08 -4.17 -2.88
N LEU A 62 -7.93 -5.49 -2.95
CA LEU A 62 -7.23 -6.35 -2.01
C LEU A 62 -6.56 -7.45 -2.84
N VAL A 63 -5.24 -7.32 -3.01
CA VAL A 63 -4.42 -8.19 -3.86
C VAL A 63 -3.28 -8.84 -3.08
N GLN A 64 -2.68 -9.87 -3.70
CA GLN A 64 -1.48 -10.55 -3.23
C GLN A 64 -0.43 -10.63 -4.35
N PHE A 65 0.83 -10.79 -3.97
CA PHE A 65 1.91 -11.03 -4.91
C PHE A 65 1.86 -12.46 -5.47
N PRO A 66 2.36 -12.72 -6.69
CA PRO A 66 2.61 -14.08 -7.14
C PRO A 66 3.57 -14.83 -6.19
N ALA A 67 3.28 -16.11 -5.92
CA ALA A 67 4.08 -16.90 -5.00
C ALA A 67 5.55 -17.00 -5.44
N GLY A 68 6.47 -16.87 -4.48
CA GLY A 68 7.91 -16.84 -4.71
C GLY A 68 8.45 -15.49 -5.20
N THR A 69 7.62 -14.44 -5.23
CA THR A 69 8.11 -13.06 -5.41
C THR A 69 8.98 -12.70 -4.23
N VAL A 70 10.18 -12.17 -4.49
CA VAL A 70 11.14 -11.75 -3.48
C VAL A 70 11.55 -10.31 -3.76
N ILE A 71 11.55 -9.47 -2.74
CA ILE A 71 12.20 -8.16 -2.77
C ILE A 71 13.56 -8.26 -2.07
N GLU A 72 14.63 -8.09 -2.84
CA GLU A 72 15.99 -8.17 -2.30
C GLU A 72 16.24 -7.05 -1.27
N ALA A 73 17.22 -7.28 -0.39
CA ALA A 73 17.66 -6.26 0.58
C ALA A 73 17.99 -4.91 -0.10
N GLY A 74 17.41 -3.83 0.40
CA GLY A 74 17.62 -2.46 -0.08
C GLY A 74 16.91 -2.12 -1.40
N LYS A 75 16.07 -3.01 -1.96
CA LYS A 75 15.39 -2.79 -3.24
C LYS A 75 13.98 -2.24 -3.10
N HIS A 76 13.51 -1.64 -4.20
CA HIS A 76 12.15 -1.16 -4.39
C HIS A 76 11.41 -2.08 -5.36
N LEU A 77 10.09 -2.11 -5.23
CA LEU A 77 9.17 -2.84 -6.09
C LEU A 77 7.99 -1.92 -6.38
N VAL A 78 7.72 -1.69 -7.66
CA VAL A 78 6.72 -0.73 -8.14
C VAL A 78 5.53 -1.45 -8.77
N LEU A 79 4.33 -1.06 -8.34
CA LEU A 79 3.05 -1.53 -8.86
C LEU A 79 2.34 -0.39 -9.59
N ALA A 80 2.15 -0.51 -10.90
CA ALA A 80 1.48 0.51 -11.71
C ALA A 80 0.06 0.10 -12.09
N THR A 81 -0.87 1.05 -12.14
CA THR A 81 -2.29 0.77 -12.42
C THR A 81 -2.69 0.93 -13.89
N HIS A 82 -1.75 1.38 -14.75
CA HIS A 82 -2.01 1.69 -16.16
C HIS A 82 -0.77 1.46 -17.03
N ASP A 83 -0.99 1.07 -18.29
CA ASP A 83 0.07 0.90 -19.31
C ASP A 83 0.79 2.20 -19.73
N GLY A 84 0.29 3.36 -19.27
CA GLY A 84 0.87 4.67 -19.54
C GLY A 84 2.09 4.96 -18.67
N PHE A 85 2.29 4.14 -17.63
CA PHE A 85 3.38 4.27 -16.67
C PHE A 85 4.74 4.28 -17.36
N GLU A 86 4.95 3.41 -18.36
CA GLU A 86 6.22 3.37 -19.10
C GLU A 86 6.53 4.70 -19.77
N LEU A 87 5.53 5.35 -20.36
CA LEU A 87 5.72 6.64 -21.02
C LEU A 87 5.98 7.78 -20.02
N GLU A 88 5.38 7.71 -18.83
CA GLU A 88 5.52 8.75 -17.81
C GLU A 88 6.91 8.69 -17.14
N TYR A 89 7.43 7.49 -16.89
CA TYR A 89 8.66 7.29 -16.10
C TYR A 89 9.85 6.69 -16.86
N ASP A 90 9.70 6.41 -18.15
CA ASP A 90 10.74 5.78 -19.00
C ASP A 90 11.27 4.46 -18.41
N ARG A 91 10.38 3.70 -17.74
CA ARG A 91 10.69 2.40 -17.15
C ARG A 91 9.45 1.51 -17.00
N CYS A 92 9.68 0.20 -16.90
CA CYS A 92 8.63 -0.74 -16.53
C CYS A 92 8.41 -0.78 -15.02
N ALA A 93 7.14 -0.91 -14.62
CA ALA A 93 6.78 -1.36 -13.28
C ALA A 93 7.14 -2.85 -13.10
N ASP A 94 7.22 -3.28 -11.84
CA ASP A 94 7.50 -4.68 -11.49
C ASP A 94 6.22 -5.53 -11.56
N PHE A 95 5.08 -4.94 -11.19
CA PHE A 95 3.77 -5.55 -11.33
C PHE A 95 2.73 -4.57 -11.87
N ALA A 96 1.75 -5.10 -12.60
CA ALA A 96 0.53 -4.40 -12.92
C ALA A 96 -0.44 -4.56 -11.74
N LEU A 97 -0.89 -3.47 -11.15
CA LEU A 97 -2.05 -3.47 -10.26
C LEU A 97 -3.32 -3.45 -11.12
N ASP A 98 -3.47 -4.49 -11.95
CA ASP A 98 -4.59 -4.73 -12.84
C ASP A 98 -4.82 -6.25 -12.93
N SER A 99 -6.03 -6.64 -13.30
CA SER A 99 -6.46 -8.01 -13.52
C SER A 99 -5.79 -8.68 -14.73
N ALA A 100 -5.13 -7.89 -15.58
CA ALA A 100 -4.40 -8.32 -16.76
C ALA A 100 -2.98 -7.72 -16.79
N PRO A 101 -2.03 -8.38 -17.47
CA PRO A 101 -0.72 -7.78 -17.72
C PRO A 101 -0.84 -6.45 -18.48
N ILE A 102 0.05 -5.49 -18.18
CA ILE A 102 0.20 -4.26 -18.97
C ILE A 102 1.47 -4.35 -19.83
N PRO A 103 1.47 -3.85 -21.07
CA PRO A 103 2.65 -3.88 -21.92
C PRO A 103 3.74 -2.93 -21.40
N CYS A 104 5.00 -3.33 -21.53
CA CYS A 104 6.15 -2.45 -21.34
C CYS A 104 7.37 -2.92 -22.14
N GLY A 105 8.02 -2.03 -22.90
CA GLY A 105 9.28 -2.35 -23.59
C GLY A 105 9.20 -3.45 -24.65
N GLY A 106 7.98 -3.86 -25.04
CA GLY A 106 7.72 -4.99 -25.94
C GLY A 106 7.48 -6.33 -25.24
N ASP A 107 7.53 -6.37 -23.91
CA ASP A 107 7.16 -7.50 -23.06
C ASP A 107 5.93 -7.15 -22.19
N ASP A 108 5.45 -8.10 -21.38
CA ASP A 108 4.31 -7.91 -20.48
C ASP A 108 4.77 -7.81 -19.02
N VAL A 109 4.32 -6.77 -18.32
CA VAL A 109 4.46 -6.64 -16.86
C VAL A 109 3.41 -7.55 -16.21
N PRO A 110 3.80 -8.48 -15.32
CA PRO A 110 2.88 -9.44 -14.74
C PRO A 110 1.86 -8.77 -13.80
N PRO A 111 0.61 -9.24 -13.75
CA PRO A 111 -0.41 -8.67 -12.86
C PRO A 111 -0.24 -9.15 -11.42
N MET A 112 -0.71 -8.33 -10.49
CA MET A 112 -1.05 -8.74 -9.13
C MET A 112 -2.22 -9.74 -9.16
N LEU A 113 -2.37 -10.51 -8.09
CA LEU A 113 -3.40 -11.54 -8.01
C LEU A 113 -4.47 -11.12 -7.01
N ALA A 114 -5.76 -11.22 -7.38
CA ALA A 114 -6.82 -11.23 -6.38
C ALA A 114 -6.78 -12.58 -5.63
N PRO A 115 -6.53 -12.60 -4.31
CA PRO A 115 -6.51 -13.84 -3.54
C PRO A 115 -7.91 -14.46 -3.45
N THR A 116 -8.00 -15.68 -2.91
CA THR A 116 -9.32 -16.23 -2.54
C THR A 116 -9.99 -15.26 -1.58
N ASN A 117 -11.25 -14.94 -1.86
CA ASN A 117 -12.03 -13.91 -1.17
C ASN A 117 -11.56 -12.46 -1.37
N GLY A 118 -10.41 -12.15 -1.94
CA GLY A 118 -10.04 -10.78 -2.29
C GLY A 118 -10.72 -10.29 -3.57
N ALA A 119 -10.47 -9.04 -3.92
CA ALA A 119 -10.97 -8.44 -5.15
C ALA A 119 -9.96 -7.43 -5.69
N LEU A 120 -9.99 -7.19 -7.00
CA LEU A 120 -9.22 -6.12 -7.62
C LEU A 120 -10.20 -5.20 -8.33
N GLY A 121 -10.01 -3.89 -8.14
CA GLY A 121 -10.75 -2.86 -8.86
C GLY A 121 -10.62 -3.04 -10.37
N ALA A 122 -11.59 -2.48 -11.11
CA ALA A 122 -11.70 -2.65 -12.56
C ALA A 122 -11.39 -1.35 -13.33
N GLN A 123 -10.85 -0.33 -12.67
CA GLN A 123 -10.60 1.00 -13.23
C GLN A 123 -9.10 1.25 -13.40
N SER A 124 -8.55 0.87 -14.56
CA SER A 124 -7.15 1.17 -14.90
C SER A 124 -6.89 2.68 -14.84
N GLY A 125 -5.81 3.08 -14.15
CA GLY A 125 -5.47 4.50 -13.92
C GLY A 125 -6.49 5.28 -13.08
N GLY A 126 -7.28 4.61 -12.27
CA GLY A 126 -8.24 5.24 -11.37
C GLY A 126 -8.56 4.35 -10.19
N LEU A 127 -7.56 3.61 -9.71
CA LEU A 127 -7.73 2.81 -8.50
C LEU A 127 -7.58 3.67 -7.27
N LEU A 128 -6.69 4.67 -7.29
CA LEU A 128 -6.48 5.59 -6.20
C LEU A 128 -7.19 6.93 -6.43
N THR A 129 -7.49 7.62 -5.35
CA THR A 129 -8.19 8.91 -5.38
C THR A 129 -7.37 10.05 -4.78
N GLY A 130 -7.40 11.20 -5.45
CA GLY A 130 -6.66 12.39 -5.00
C GLY A 130 -7.28 13.10 -3.79
N ASP A 131 -8.59 12.93 -3.55
CA ASP A 131 -9.31 13.63 -2.47
C ASP A 131 -9.09 12.98 -1.09
N GLY A 132 -8.62 11.72 -1.07
CA GLY A 132 -8.19 11.02 0.14
C GLY A 132 -8.50 9.53 0.09
N GLU A 133 -7.55 8.72 0.55
CA GLU A 133 -7.67 7.27 0.61
C GLU A 133 -6.63 6.69 1.59
N MET A 134 -6.55 5.37 1.69
CA MET A 134 -5.49 4.67 2.39
C MET A 134 -4.79 3.67 1.46
N VAL A 135 -3.58 3.26 1.82
CA VAL A 135 -2.93 2.04 1.33
C VAL A 135 -2.37 1.31 2.54
N ILE A 136 -2.54 0.00 2.58
CA ILE A 136 -1.97 -0.88 3.60
C ILE A 136 -1.27 -2.08 2.98
N LEU A 137 -0.03 -2.29 3.41
CA LEU A 137 0.71 -3.52 3.23
C LEU A 137 0.49 -4.38 4.49
N PHE A 138 0.10 -5.63 4.32
CA PHE A 138 -0.15 -6.53 5.45
C PHE A 138 0.26 -7.96 5.16
N GLU A 139 0.53 -8.74 6.21
CA GLU A 139 0.84 -10.17 6.16
C GLU A 139 -0.36 -11.00 6.60
N TRP A 140 -0.66 -12.07 5.85
CA TRP A 140 -1.62 -13.08 6.29
C TRP A 140 -1.20 -14.49 5.82
N ASP A 141 -1.27 -15.46 6.72
CA ASP A 141 -0.83 -16.84 6.46
C ASP A 141 -1.84 -17.68 5.64
N GLY A 142 -2.96 -17.08 5.24
CA GLY A 142 -4.04 -17.74 4.50
C GLY A 142 -4.97 -18.58 5.38
N THR A 143 -4.77 -18.61 6.70
CA THR A 143 -5.61 -19.39 7.63
C THR A 143 -6.84 -18.58 8.03
N GLU A 144 -8.02 -19.03 7.59
CA GLU A 144 -9.29 -18.44 8.00
C GLU A 144 -9.43 -18.39 9.52
N GLY A 145 -9.78 -17.22 10.05
CA GLY A 145 -9.92 -16.94 11.47
C GLY A 145 -8.62 -16.51 12.17
N SER A 146 -7.45 -16.64 11.53
CA SER A 146 -6.20 -16.05 12.02
C SER A 146 -6.17 -14.55 11.71
N PRO A 147 -5.82 -13.68 12.66
CA PRO A 147 -5.70 -12.25 12.40
C PRO A 147 -4.61 -11.96 11.37
N VAL A 148 -4.82 -10.93 10.56
CA VAL A 148 -3.76 -10.36 9.72
C VAL A 148 -2.79 -9.57 10.59
N LYS A 149 -1.60 -9.28 10.06
CA LYS A 149 -0.64 -8.39 10.71
C LYS A 149 -0.33 -7.23 9.79
N ASP A 150 -0.34 -6.03 10.34
CA ASP A 150 -0.03 -4.83 9.57
C ASP A 150 1.49 -4.73 9.34
N VAL A 151 1.90 -4.23 8.18
CA VAL A 151 3.34 -4.11 7.82
C VAL A 151 3.71 -2.65 7.61
N ASP A 152 2.88 -1.90 6.88
CA ASP A 152 2.99 -0.46 6.75
C ASP A 152 1.64 0.10 6.26
N TYR A 153 1.36 1.36 6.57
CA TYR A 153 0.07 2.00 6.36
C TYR A 153 0.23 3.48 6.05
N VAL A 154 -0.40 3.93 4.96
CA VAL A 154 -0.42 5.33 4.57
C VAL A 154 -1.85 5.79 4.36
N ILE A 155 -2.19 6.94 4.92
CA ILE A 155 -3.41 7.69 4.62
C ILE A 155 -3.09 9.10 4.15
N TRP A 156 -3.91 9.61 3.24
CA TRP A 156 -3.88 10.99 2.78
C TRP A 156 -5.29 11.55 2.60
N GLY A 157 -5.36 12.86 2.38
CA GLY A 157 -6.62 13.58 2.24
C GLY A 157 -7.17 14.09 3.56
N GLU A 158 -7.42 15.39 3.64
CA GLU A 158 -8.06 16.02 4.80
C GLU A 158 -9.54 15.63 4.93
N GLU A 159 -10.19 15.25 3.82
CA GLU A 159 -11.58 14.80 3.78
C GLU A 159 -11.74 13.28 3.81
N LEU A 160 -10.63 12.51 3.99
CA LEU A 160 -10.74 11.07 4.18
C LEU A 160 -11.64 10.81 5.38
N GLY A 161 -12.87 10.36 5.09
CA GLY A 161 -13.88 10.20 6.11
C GLY A 161 -13.35 9.27 7.19
N ASN A 162 -13.66 9.57 8.44
CA ASN A 162 -13.31 8.70 9.56
C ASN A 162 -13.76 7.24 9.35
N SER A 163 -14.61 6.87 8.39
CA SER A 163 -14.92 5.48 8.07
C SER A 163 -13.84 4.76 7.26
N GLU A 164 -13.02 5.49 6.50
CA GLU A 164 -12.12 4.93 5.48
C GLU A 164 -10.70 4.63 5.99
N MET A 165 -10.31 5.16 7.16
CA MET A 165 -9.01 4.86 7.79
C MET A 165 -8.97 3.42 8.36
N ALA A 166 -7.81 2.80 8.58
CA ALA A 166 -7.74 1.53 9.30
C ALA A 166 -8.15 1.69 10.78
N TYR A 167 -8.98 0.78 11.31
CA TYR A 167 -9.32 0.75 12.74
C TYR A 167 -9.92 -0.59 13.18
N LYS A 168 -9.13 -1.38 13.90
CA LYS A 168 -9.44 -2.73 14.39
C LYS A 168 -9.67 -2.80 15.90
N THR A 169 -9.63 -1.67 16.61
CA THR A 169 -9.96 -1.59 18.04
C THR A 169 -11.31 -2.23 18.36
N GLY A 170 -11.29 -3.17 19.30
CA GLY A 170 -12.47 -3.96 19.68
C GLY A 170 -12.83 -5.10 18.72
N GLN A 171 -12.10 -5.30 17.62
CA GLN A 171 -12.22 -6.49 16.79
C GLN A 171 -11.51 -7.68 17.45
N ARG A 172 -12.13 -8.86 17.39
CA ARG A 172 -11.58 -10.05 18.03
C ARG A 172 -10.27 -10.45 17.36
N GLY A 173 -9.22 -10.61 18.17
CA GLY A 173 -7.91 -11.07 17.70
C GLY A 173 -6.96 -9.94 17.32
N TYR A 174 -7.42 -8.69 17.37
CA TYR A 174 -6.63 -7.50 17.13
C TYR A 174 -6.41 -6.73 18.43
N ALA A 175 -5.23 -6.15 18.57
CA ALA A 175 -4.94 -5.07 19.50
C ALA A 175 -5.62 -3.77 19.05
N ASP A 176 -5.60 -2.77 19.92
CA ASP A 176 -6.23 -1.48 19.63
C ASP A 176 -5.33 -0.67 18.69
N ASP A 177 -5.92 -0.17 17.61
CA ASP A 177 -5.30 0.79 16.70
C ASP A 177 -5.43 2.21 17.28
N THR A 178 -4.51 3.10 16.92
CA THR A 178 -4.64 4.53 17.17
C THR A 178 -5.98 5.05 16.67
N SER A 179 -6.68 5.79 17.53
CA SER A 179 -8.01 6.28 17.20
C SER A 179 -7.99 7.14 15.94
N ARG A 180 -8.97 6.96 15.05
CA ARG A 180 -9.06 7.65 13.76
C ARG A 180 -8.83 9.18 13.85
N ASN A 181 -9.37 9.83 14.89
CA ASN A 181 -9.20 11.27 15.13
C ASN A 181 -7.77 11.68 15.59
N SER A 182 -6.89 10.72 15.85
CA SER A 182 -5.52 10.93 16.31
C SER A 182 -4.47 10.41 15.33
N GLN A 183 -4.89 9.68 14.28
CA GLN A 183 -4.02 9.35 13.15
C GLN A 183 -3.67 10.65 12.41
N ARG A 184 -2.45 10.75 11.90
CA ARG A 184 -1.96 11.94 11.19
C ARG A 184 -1.70 11.57 9.74
N SER A 185 -2.50 12.10 8.82
CA SER A 185 -2.38 11.83 7.39
C SER A 185 -1.18 12.49 6.74
N ALA A 186 -0.66 11.87 5.69
CA ALA A 186 0.28 12.50 4.77
C ALA A 186 -0.36 13.67 4.03
N SER A 187 0.47 14.58 3.53
CA SER A 187 0.03 15.66 2.65
C SER A 187 -0.45 15.11 1.31
N VAL A 188 -1.52 15.69 0.75
CA VAL A 188 -2.04 15.31 -0.56
C VAL A 188 -1.08 15.73 -1.66
N ALA A 189 -0.70 14.79 -2.53
CA ALA A 189 0.07 15.06 -3.74
C ALA A 189 -0.84 15.48 -4.90
N GLY A 190 -0.40 16.44 -5.71
CA GLY A 190 -1.11 16.89 -6.92
C GLY A 190 -0.77 16.07 -8.17
N ASP A 191 -1.14 16.61 -9.35
CA ASP A 191 -0.83 16.01 -10.65
C ASP A 191 0.68 15.79 -10.82
N ARG A 192 1.09 14.54 -11.10
CA ARG A 192 2.48 14.09 -11.28
C ARG A 192 3.38 14.38 -10.06
N GLN A 193 2.78 14.46 -8.89
CA GLN A 193 3.50 14.54 -7.64
C GLN A 193 3.31 13.23 -6.87
N SER A 194 4.24 12.92 -5.98
CA SER A 194 4.15 11.73 -5.14
C SER A 194 4.06 12.07 -3.66
N ILE A 195 3.42 11.18 -2.92
CA ILE A 195 3.54 11.07 -1.46
C ILE A 195 4.74 10.16 -1.23
N ALA A 196 5.87 10.73 -0.83
CA ALA A 196 7.16 10.07 -0.82
C ALA A 196 7.75 10.03 0.59
N ARG A 197 8.27 8.87 0.99
CA ARG A 197 9.01 8.69 2.24
C ARG A 197 10.50 8.78 1.98
N CYS A 198 11.20 9.48 2.87
CA CYS A 198 12.59 9.91 2.65
C CYS A 198 13.62 9.09 3.43
N SER A 199 13.15 8.26 4.36
CA SER A 199 13.98 7.43 5.20
C SER A 199 13.19 6.24 5.68
N ASP A 200 13.86 5.27 6.26
CA ASP A 200 13.22 4.10 6.86
C ASP A 200 12.60 4.40 8.23
N ARG A 201 12.48 5.66 8.63
CA ARG A 201 12.05 6.02 9.97
C ARG A 201 10.56 6.36 10.00
N GLU A 202 9.79 5.54 10.70
CA GLU A 202 8.39 5.78 11.03
C GLU A 202 8.28 6.67 12.27
N VAL A 203 8.14 7.99 12.04
CA VAL A 203 8.17 8.96 13.12
C VAL A 203 6.88 8.90 13.93
N GLY A 204 7.00 8.76 15.25
CA GLY A 204 5.84 8.81 16.16
C GLY A 204 5.12 7.48 16.33
N GLU A 205 5.52 6.45 15.59
CA GLU A 205 4.97 5.11 15.68
C GLU A 205 5.19 4.48 17.07
N LEU A 206 4.15 3.84 17.60
CA LEU A 206 4.18 3.05 18.81
C LEU A 206 4.69 1.64 18.49
N LEU A 207 5.85 1.30 19.05
CA LEU A 207 6.57 0.06 18.72
C LEU A 207 6.04 -1.19 19.45
N THR A 208 4.95 -1.07 20.21
CA THR A 208 4.42 -2.17 21.03
C THR A 208 2.91 -2.05 21.17
N GLU A 209 2.27 -3.17 21.51
CA GLU A 209 0.82 -3.26 21.79
C GLU A 209 -0.07 -3.00 20.57
N GLY A 210 0.46 -3.09 19.35
CA GLY A 210 -0.30 -3.00 18.11
C GLY A 210 -0.39 -4.32 17.32
N ASN A 211 -0.95 -4.21 16.11
CA ASN A 211 -1.25 -5.33 15.20
C ASN A 211 -0.13 -5.60 14.19
N GLY A 212 0.96 -4.84 14.22
CA GLY A 212 2.06 -4.94 13.27
C GLY A 212 2.83 -6.25 13.37
N ILE A 213 3.57 -6.60 12.32
CA ILE A 213 4.39 -7.84 12.26
C ILE A 213 5.45 -7.92 13.37
N SER A 214 5.90 -6.78 13.90
CA SER A 214 6.80 -6.63 15.06
C SER A 214 6.08 -6.23 16.35
N GLY A 215 4.74 -6.15 16.34
CA GLY A 215 3.90 -5.69 17.45
C GLY A 215 3.72 -4.18 17.52
N HIS A 216 4.09 -3.45 16.46
CA HIS A 216 3.87 -2.02 16.35
C HIS A 216 2.41 -1.67 16.04
N ASP A 217 2.03 -0.42 16.26
CA ASP A 217 0.77 0.16 15.78
C ASP A 217 1.04 1.07 14.58
N GLU A 218 0.97 0.51 13.37
CA GLU A 218 1.19 1.23 12.10
C GLU A 218 0.28 2.47 11.96
N THR A 219 -0.89 2.48 12.60
CA THR A 219 -1.83 3.61 12.53
C THR A 219 -1.41 4.81 13.39
N SER A 220 -0.36 4.66 14.20
CA SER A 220 0.17 5.70 15.09
C SER A 220 1.27 6.56 14.45
N GLU A 221 1.77 6.17 13.28
CA GLU A 221 2.79 6.93 12.55
C GLU A 221 2.31 8.36 12.24
N TRP A 222 3.23 9.32 12.34
CA TRP A 222 3.02 10.69 11.95
C TRP A 222 3.33 10.85 10.46
N LEU A 223 2.39 10.45 9.60
CA LEU A 223 2.63 10.42 8.15
C LEU A 223 2.89 11.81 7.56
N ASP A 224 2.40 12.88 8.18
CA ASP A 224 2.74 14.27 7.82
C ASP A 224 4.19 14.67 8.15
N VAL A 225 4.95 13.78 8.81
CA VAL A 225 6.38 13.94 9.10
C VAL A 225 7.21 12.91 8.34
N SER A 226 6.75 11.67 8.25
CA SER A 226 7.47 10.60 7.56
C SER A 226 7.39 10.69 6.04
N PHE A 227 6.31 11.28 5.51
CA PHE A 227 6.11 11.51 4.09
C PHE A 227 6.12 13.00 3.76
N THR A 228 6.60 13.32 2.56
CA THR A 228 6.55 14.65 1.96
C THR A 228 5.92 14.56 0.58
N VAL A 229 5.46 15.70 0.05
CA VAL A 229 5.09 15.79 -1.36
C VAL A 229 6.35 16.01 -2.19
N SER A 230 6.66 15.09 -3.09
CA SER A 230 7.73 15.25 -4.09
C SER A 230 7.14 15.73 -5.41
N SER A 231 7.81 16.69 -6.05
CA SER A 231 7.48 17.13 -7.42
C SER A 231 8.20 16.34 -8.51
N ALA A 232 9.00 15.36 -8.13
CA ALA A 232 9.76 14.50 -9.05
C ALA A 232 9.63 13.06 -8.55
N PRO A 233 8.55 12.35 -8.90
CA PRO A 233 8.41 10.97 -8.51
C PRO A 233 9.56 10.12 -9.05
N SER A 234 10.02 9.16 -8.25
CA SER A 234 11.25 8.40 -8.53
C SER A 234 11.04 6.89 -8.44
N PRO A 235 10.07 6.32 -9.18
CA PRO A 235 9.74 4.92 -9.03
C PRO A 235 10.95 4.03 -9.32
N GLY A 236 11.23 3.10 -8.42
CA GLY A 236 12.32 2.12 -8.45
C GLY A 236 13.59 2.59 -7.74
N GLU A 237 13.62 3.84 -7.29
CA GLU A 237 14.80 4.50 -6.73
C GLU A 237 14.46 5.13 -5.38
N ALA A 238 15.49 5.39 -4.57
CA ALA A 238 15.28 6.09 -3.31
C ALA A 238 14.87 7.55 -3.56
N ASN A 239 13.85 8.03 -2.84
CA ASN A 239 13.41 9.41 -2.90
C ASN A 239 14.50 10.38 -2.44
N ASP A 240 14.78 11.41 -3.24
CA ASP A 240 15.68 12.52 -2.89
C ASP A 240 14.88 13.65 -2.23
N CYS A 241 14.80 13.64 -0.90
CA CYS A 241 14.02 14.62 -0.14
C CYS A 241 14.85 15.82 0.37
N GLU A 242 15.99 16.15 -0.25
CA GLU A 242 16.82 17.33 0.08
C GLU A 242 16.56 18.57 -0.79
#